data_AF-S2KZV7-F1
#
_entry.id   AF-S2KZV7-F1
#
_cell.length_a   1.000
_cell.length_b   1.000
_cell.length_c   1.000
_cell.angle_alpha   90.00
_cell.angle_beta   90.00
_cell.angle_gamma   90.00
#
_symmetry.space_group_name_H-M   'P 1'
#
loop_
_entity.id
_entity.type
_entity.pdbx_description
1 polymer ?
#
loop_
_entity_poly.entity_id
_entity_poly.type
_entity_poly.pdbx_seq_one_letter_code
_entity_poly.pdbx_strand_id
1 'polypeptide(L)'
;MWELNRRTGKVIVFANPAKRRTAWQVAHELPFDEFDCYLQSTPSPQGLPQFNLSLVHYREEAHVALVGMFGATNSHVEQRAAWDMVQRYMDTSQPLPEIPVFEIYRPLDPATIAHDRRTGRNPRLWRDMDDATYERHVSEHQDKLNAFYRG
;
A
#
# COMPACT_ATOMS: atom_id res chain seq x y z
N MET A 1 -12.12 -6.33 9.67
CA MET A 1 -10.91 -5.51 9.87
C MET A 1 -9.73 -6.31 9.34
N TRP A 2 -8.64 -5.68 8.92
CA TRP A 2 -7.49 -6.38 8.34
C TRP A 2 -6.19 -5.63 8.63
N GLU A 3 -5.05 -6.32 8.47
CA GLU A 3 -3.70 -5.76 8.60
C GLU A 3 -2.79 -6.35 7.50
N LEU A 4 -1.96 -5.48 6.90
CA LEU A 4 -0.85 -5.87 6.02
C LEU A 4 0.42 -5.98 6.87
N ASN A 5 0.81 -7.19 7.23
CA ASN A 5 1.97 -7.43 8.07
C ASN A 5 3.24 -7.59 7.23
N ARG A 6 3.96 -6.49 7.04
CA ARG A 6 5.25 -6.48 6.34
C ARG A 6 6.31 -7.35 7.03
N ARG A 7 6.31 -7.51 8.35
CA ARG A 7 7.35 -8.31 9.03
C ARG A 7 7.26 -9.78 8.65
N THR A 8 6.06 -10.28 8.38
CA THR A 8 5.83 -11.68 8.03
C THR A 8 5.49 -11.88 6.55
N GLY A 9 5.23 -10.81 5.79
CA GLY A 9 4.74 -10.90 4.41
C GLY A 9 3.32 -11.46 4.30
N LYS A 10 2.52 -11.34 5.37
CA LYS A 10 1.16 -11.94 5.45
C LYS A 10 0.07 -10.89 5.57
N VAL A 11 -1.12 -11.25 5.10
CA VAL A 11 -2.36 -10.51 5.31
C VAL A 11 -3.12 -11.15 6.46
N ILE A 12 -3.44 -10.36 7.48
CA ILE A 12 -4.24 -10.79 8.62
C ILE A 12 -5.65 -10.25 8.42
N VAL A 13 -6.63 -11.13 8.39
CA VAL A 13 -8.06 -10.79 8.31
C VAL A 13 -8.72 -11.14 9.63
N PHE A 14 -9.33 -10.15 10.28
CA PHE A 14 -10.01 -10.33 11.56
C PHE A 14 -11.49 -10.64 11.35
N ALA A 15 -12.03 -11.54 12.18
CA ALA A 15 -13.43 -11.93 12.19
C ALA A 15 -14.35 -10.72 12.39
N ASN A 16 -15.56 -10.81 11.83
CA ASN A 16 -16.52 -9.73 11.83
C ASN A 16 -16.91 -9.32 13.27
N PRO A 17 -16.67 -8.06 13.68
CA PRO A 17 -16.98 -7.59 15.03
C PRO A 17 -18.48 -7.57 15.35
N ALA A 18 -19.37 -7.62 14.36
CA ALA A 18 -20.82 -7.74 14.57
C ALA A 18 -21.19 -9.03 15.34
N LYS A 19 -20.36 -10.07 15.25
CA LYS A 19 -20.44 -11.24 16.13
C LYS A 19 -19.59 -10.96 17.37
N ARG A 20 -20.21 -10.36 18.42
CA ARG A 20 -19.53 -9.96 19.67
C ARG A 20 -18.61 -11.03 20.29
N ARG A 21 -18.89 -12.32 20.08
CA ARG A 21 -18.08 -13.45 20.59
C ARG A 21 -16.75 -13.65 19.86
N THR A 22 -16.61 -13.15 18.64
CA THR A 22 -15.42 -13.32 17.78
C THR A 22 -14.78 -11.98 17.40
N ALA A 23 -15.21 -10.87 18.01
CA ALA A 23 -14.60 -9.57 17.77
C ALA A 23 -13.09 -9.65 18.07
N TRP A 24 -12.28 -9.11 17.17
CA TRP A 24 -10.80 -9.07 17.26
C TRP A 24 -10.09 -10.42 17.17
N GLN A 25 -10.79 -11.52 16.89
CA GLN A 25 -10.15 -12.79 16.57
C GLN A 25 -9.62 -12.79 15.15
N VAL A 26 -8.43 -13.37 14.95
CA VAL A 26 -7.89 -13.62 13.60
C VAL A 26 -8.74 -14.70 12.94
N ALA A 27 -9.38 -14.36 11.82
CA ALA A 27 -10.10 -15.33 10.99
C ALA A 27 -9.15 -16.01 10.00
N HIS A 28 -8.26 -15.23 9.38
CA HIS A 28 -7.26 -15.72 8.43
C HIS A 28 -5.93 -15.01 8.65
N GLU A 29 -4.84 -15.75 8.49
CA GLU A 29 -3.47 -15.25 8.40
C GLU A 29 -2.82 -15.96 7.20
N LEU A 30 -2.79 -15.29 6.05
CA LEU A 30 -2.47 -15.89 4.76
C LEU A 30 -1.30 -15.13 4.09
N PRO A 31 -0.42 -15.80 3.33
CA PRO A 31 0.64 -15.15 2.56
C PRO A 31 0.08 -14.11 1.59
N PHE A 32 0.76 -12.98 1.41
CA PHE A 32 0.31 -11.92 0.51
C PHE A 32 0.35 -12.33 -0.97
N ASP A 33 1.30 -13.17 -1.37
CA ASP A 33 1.43 -13.70 -2.73
C ASP A 33 0.28 -14.63 -3.15
N GLU A 34 -0.55 -15.07 -2.19
CA GLU A 34 -1.77 -15.83 -2.44
C GLU A 34 -3.01 -14.93 -2.68
N PHE A 35 -2.87 -13.60 -2.60
CA PHE A 35 -3.95 -12.67 -2.89
C PHE A 35 -3.83 -12.08 -4.29
N ASP A 36 -4.93 -12.15 -5.03
CA ASP A 36 -5.11 -11.41 -6.27
C ASP A 36 -5.64 -10.00 -5.97
N CYS A 37 -5.08 -9.00 -6.68
CA CYS A 37 -5.56 -7.63 -6.60
C CYS A 37 -6.58 -7.33 -7.70
N TYR A 38 -7.77 -6.90 -7.29
CA TYR A 38 -8.85 -6.49 -8.18
C TYR A 38 -9.04 -4.98 -8.15
N LEU A 39 -9.08 -4.37 -9.34
CA LEU A 39 -9.55 -3.01 -9.53
C LEU A 39 -11.09 -3.02 -9.66
N GLN A 40 -11.78 -2.52 -8.65
CA GLN A 40 -13.23 -2.45 -8.63
C GLN A 40 -13.70 -1.07 -9.09
N SER A 41 -14.73 -1.04 -9.95
CA SER A 41 -15.40 0.19 -10.38
C SER A 41 -16.78 0.29 -9.73
N THR A 42 -17.02 1.36 -8.98
CA THR A 42 -18.29 1.65 -8.32
C THR A 42 -18.77 3.05 -8.70
N PRO A 43 -20.08 3.29 -8.89
CA PRO A 43 -20.58 4.63 -9.16
C PRO A 43 -20.49 5.51 -7.91
N SER A 44 -20.00 6.73 -8.07
CA SER A 44 -20.12 7.80 -7.08
C SER A 44 -21.59 8.20 -6.87
N PRO A 45 -21.91 8.98 -5.82
CA PRO A 45 -23.26 9.55 -5.65
C PRO A 45 -23.74 10.38 -6.87
N GLN A 46 -22.82 10.89 -7.69
CA GLN A 46 -23.09 11.63 -8.91
C GLN A 46 -23.11 10.75 -10.18
N GLY A 47 -22.97 9.43 -10.03
CA GLY A 47 -22.98 8.46 -11.15
C GLY A 47 -21.66 8.35 -11.92
N LEU A 48 -20.63 9.11 -11.55
CA LEU A 48 -19.29 9.00 -12.15
C LEU A 48 -18.56 7.75 -11.65
N PRO A 49 -17.76 7.07 -12.49
CA PRO A 49 -16.98 5.91 -12.08
C PRO A 49 -15.93 6.28 -11.03
N GLN A 50 -15.87 5.50 -9.96
CA GLN A 50 -14.80 5.52 -8.98
C GLN A 50 -14.14 4.15 -8.92
N PHE A 51 -12.83 4.15 -8.79
CA PHE A 51 -12.01 2.97 -8.71
C PHE A 51 -11.46 2.79 -7.30
N ASN A 52 -11.42 1.56 -6.82
CA ASN A 52 -10.75 1.17 -5.59
C ASN A 52 -10.11 -0.22 -5.74
N LEU A 53 -9.13 -0.52 -4.89
CA LEU A 53 -8.49 -1.84 -4.85
C LEU A 53 -9.14 -2.75 -3.80
N SER A 54 -9.21 -4.02 -4.14
CA SER A 54 -9.52 -5.11 -3.23
C SER A 54 -8.53 -6.25 -3.41
N LEU A 55 -8.13 -6.87 -2.30
CA LEU A 55 -7.38 -8.13 -2.30
C LEU A 55 -8.35 -9.27 -2.04
N VAL A 56 -8.28 -10.32 -2.84
CA VAL A 56 -9.10 -11.53 -2.72
C VAL A 56 -8.16 -12.73 -2.70
N HIS A 57 -8.30 -13.59 -1.70
CA HIS A 57 -7.51 -14.81 -1.65
C HIS A 57 -8.00 -15.82 -2.69
N TYR A 58 -7.09 -16.48 -3.41
CA TYR A 58 -7.44 -17.40 -4.50
C TYR A 58 -8.22 -18.65 -4.06
N ARG A 59 -8.15 -19.05 -2.78
CA ARG A 59 -8.81 -20.27 -2.25
C ARG A 59 -9.74 -20.07 -1.05
N GLU A 60 -9.49 -19.04 -0.25
CA GLU A 60 -10.14 -18.87 1.06
C GLU A 60 -11.14 -17.73 0.95
N GLU A 61 -12.16 -17.73 1.79
CA GLU A 61 -13.15 -16.63 1.84
C GLU A 61 -12.59 -15.39 2.55
N ALA A 62 -11.41 -14.93 2.13
CA ALA A 62 -10.71 -13.78 2.66
C ALA A 62 -10.73 -12.65 1.63
N HIS A 63 -11.43 -11.56 1.98
CA HIS A 63 -11.54 -10.34 1.19
C HIS A 63 -11.10 -9.12 1.99
N VAL A 64 -10.26 -8.29 1.38
CA VAL A 64 -9.70 -7.08 1.99
C VAL A 64 -9.94 -5.90 1.05
N ALA A 65 -10.88 -5.05 1.41
CA ALA A 65 -11.10 -3.78 0.73
C ALA A 65 -10.06 -2.74 1.16
N LEU A 66 -9.27 -2.23 0.21
CA LEU A 66 -8.21 -1.23 0.47
C LEU A 66 -8.72 0.22 0.35
N VAL A 67 -10.01 0.42 0.08
CA VAL A 67 -10.64 1.75 -0.01
C VAL A 67 -10.44 2.58 1.26
N GLY A 68 -10.34 1.97 2.44
CA GLY A 68 -10.05 2.68 3.69
C GLY A 68 -8.62 3.22 3.79
N MET A 69 -7.68 2.69 3.00
CA MET A 69 -6.27 3.09 2.97
C MET A 69 -5.98 4.08 1.85
N PHE A 70 -6.51 3.85 0.65
CA PHE A 70 -6.21 4.66 -0.55
C PHE A 70 -7.38 5.53 -1.02
N GLY A 71 -8.56 5.39 -0.43
CA GLY A 71 -9.78 6.01 -0.93
C GLY A 71 -10.23 5.42 -2.26
N ALA A 72 -11.37 5.94 -2.74
CA ALA A 72 -11.83 5.71 -4.10
C ALA A 72 -11.52 6.95 -4.94
N THR A 73 -11.00 6.75 -6.16
CA THR A 73 -10.61 7.85 -7.07
C THR A 73 -11.16 7.63 -8.48
N ASN A 74 -11.34 8.69 -9.24
CA ASN A 74 -11.71 8.60 -10.66
C ASN A 74 -10.51 8.23 -11.56
N SER A 75 -9.29 8.14 -11.00
CA SER A 75 -8.05 7.86 -11.72
C SER A 75 -7.62 6.39 -11.56
N HIS A 76 -7.73 5.59 -12.62
CA HIS A 76 -7.18 4.23 -12.61
C HIS A 76 -5.65 4.21 -12.45
N VAL A 77 -4.95 5.29 -12.84
CA VAL A 77 -3.48 5.41 -12.69
C VAL A 77 -3.11 5.51 -11.21
N GLU A 78 -3.85 6.29 -10.42
CA GLU A 78 -3.61 6.42 -8.97
C GLU A 78 -3.82 5.07 -8.27
N GLN A 79 -4.85 4.31 -8.65
CA GLN A 79 -5.07 2.98 -8.07
C GLN A 79 -3.97 1.99 -8.46
N ARG A 80 -3.40 2.07 -9.67
CA ARG A 80 -2.26 1.24 -10.06
C ARG A 80 -0.98 1.62 -9.29
N ALA A 81 -0.74 2.91 -9.10
CA ALA A 81 0.37 3.39 -8.25
C ALA A 81 0.21 2.94 -6.79
N ALA A 82 -1.01 2.97 -6.26
CA ALA A 82 -1.32 2.43 -4.94
C ALA A 82 -1.02 0.92 -4.86
N TRP A 83 -1.37 0.16 -5.91
CA TRP A 83 -1.04 -1.26 -5.97
C TRP A 83 0.47 -1.52 -5.97
N ASP A 84 1.25 -0.79 -6.76
CA ASP A 84 2.71 -0.86 -6.75
C ASP A 84 3.30 -0.55 -5.36
N MET A 85 2.74 0.45 -4.67
CA MET A 85 3.14 0.77 -3.30
C MET A 85 2.86 -0.39 -2.33
N VAL A 86 1.70 -1.03 -2.43
CA VAL A 86 1.33 -2.21 -1.61
C VAL A 86 2.25 -3.38 -1.90
N GLN A 87 2.49 -3.71 -3.16
CA GLN A 87 3.41 -4.78 -3.56
C GLN A 87 4.81 -4.55 -2.96
N ARG A 88 5.35 -3.34 -3.10
CA ARG A 88 6.66 -2.98 -2.55
C ARG A 88 6.70 -2.97 -1.03
N TYR A 89 5.61 -2.55 -0.38
CA TYR A 89 5.49 -2.60 1.07
C TYR A 89 5.43 -4.04 1.60
N MET A 90 4.76 -4.95 0.89
CA MET A 90 4.64 -6.35 1.30
C MET A 90 5.85 -7.20 0.92
N ASP A 91 6.66 -6.76 -0.05
CA ASP A 91 7.95 -7.38 -0.35
C ASP A 91 8.96 -7.09 0.77
N THR A 92 9.20 -8.12 1.59
CA THR A 92 10.11 -8.07 2.75
C THR A 92 11.58 -8.07 2.36
N SER A 93 11.90 -8.41 1.11
CA SER A 93 13.27 -8.44 0.59
C SER A 93 13.75 -7.06 0.12
N GLN A 94 12.81 -6.17 -0.22
CA GLN A 94 13.07 -4.82 -0.70
C GLN A 94 12.97 -3.80 0.44
N PRO A 95 13.64 -2.63 0.34
CA PRO A 95 13.41 -1.55 1.29
C PRO A 95 11.96 -1.04 1.23
N LEU A 96 11.51 -0.45 2.33
CA LEU A 96 10.24 0.25 2.42
C LEU A 96 10.08 1.24 1.25
N PRO A 97 8.83 1.47 0.79
CA PRO A 97 8.56 2.53 -0.17
C PRO A 97 9.14 3.87 0.30
N GLU A 98 9.74 4.63 -0.61
CA GLU A 98 10.34 5.93 -0.30
C GLU A 98 9.23 6.99 -0.29
N ILE A 99 8.54 7.11 0.85
CA ILE A 99 7.50 8.11 1.09
C ILE A 99 7.67 8.72 2.48
N PRO A 100 7.27 9.99 2.71
CA PRO A 100 7.49 10.69 3.98
C PRO A 100 6.98 9.93 5.22
N VAL A 101 5.81 9.30 5.12
CA VAL A 101 5.20 8.56 6.23
C VAL A 101 6.05 7.39 6.72
N PHE A 102 6.91 6.81 5.86
CA PHE A 102 7.77 5.69 6.23
C PHE A 102 9.11 6.10 6.82
N GLU A 103 9.50 7.38 6.78
CA GLU A 103 10.80 7.85 7.28
C GLU A 103 11.08 7.41 8.72
N ILE A 104 10.09 7.56 9.62
CA ILE A 104 10.22 7.19 11.03
C ILE A 104 10.32 5.67 11.26
N TYR A 105 9.87 4.86 10.29
CA TYR A 105 9.85 3.40 10.37
C TYR A 105 11.06 2.75 9.68
N ARG A 106 11.79 3.49 8.82
CA ARG A 106 13.00 2.97 8.14
C ARG A 106 14.02 2.33 9.09
N PRO A 107 14.31 2.91 10.28
CA PRO A 107 15.26 2.30 11.23
C PRO A 107 14.75 1.02 11.90
N LEU A 108 13.48 0.65 11.69
CA LEU A 108 12.86 -0.55 12.27
C LEU A 108 12.78 -1.70 11.24
N ASP A 109 13.08 -1.44 9.97
CA ASP A 109 12.95 -2.42 8.88
C ASP A 109 14.34 -2.92 8.43
N PRO A 110 14.67 -4.22 8.62
CA PRO A 110 16.00 -4.74 8.31
C PRO A 110 16.46 -4.56 6.86
N ALA A 111 15.56 -4.77 5.90
CA ALA A 111 15.85 -4.62 4.47
C ALA A 111 16.16 -3.15 4.13
N THR A 112 15.40 -2.23 4.72
CA THR A 112 15.60 -0.78 4.58
C THR A 112 16.90 -0.33 5.24
N ILE A 113 17.24 -0.81 6.44
CA ILE A 113 18.50 -0.49 7.12
C ILE A 113 19.70 -0.92 6.26
N ALA A 114 19.67 -2.13 5.70
CA ALA A 114 20.74 -2.63 4.84
C ALA A 114 20.85 -1.81 3.55
N HIS A 115 19.71 -1.42 2.96
CA HIS A 115 19.67 -0.56 1.79
C HIS A 115 20.25 0.84 2.08
N ASP A 116 19.80 1.49 3.15
CA ASP A 116 20.20 2.85 3.52
C ASP A 116 21.69 2.93 3.88
N ARG A 117 22.23 1.90 4.54
CA ARG A 117 23.68 1.78 4.81
C ARG A 117 24.50 1.66 3.53
N ARG A 118 24.00 0.93 2.54
CA ARG A 118 24.68 0.73 1.26
C ARG A 118 24.64 1.98 0.39
N THR A 119 23.55 2.74 0.43
CA THR A 119 23.36 3.93 -0.42
C THR A 119 23.79 5.23 0.25
N GLY A 120 24.02 5.24 1.57
CA GLY A 120 24.32 6.45 2.32
C GLY A 120 23.13 7.40 2.42
N ARG A 121 21.89 6.89 2.37
CA ARG A 121 20.66 7.69 2.43
C ARG A 121 20.60 8.52 3.71
N ASN A 122 20.32 9.82 3.60
CA ASN A 122 20.14 10.71 4.75
C ASN A 122 18.94 10.23 5.61
N PRO A 123 19.10 9.91 6.91
CA PRO A 123 18.00 9.51 7.79
C PRO A 123 16.85 10.52 7.91
N ARG A 124 17.11 11.80 7.64
CA ARG A 124 16.14 12.91 7.71
C ARG A 124 15.79 13.48 6.33
N LEU A 125 15.95 12.68 5.28
CA LEU A 125 15.73 13.09 3.89
C LEU A 125 14.43 13.88 3.72
N TRP A 126 13.30 13.33 4.17
CA TRP A 126 12.00 13.97 3.95
C TRP A 126 11.79 15.16 4.88
N ARG A 127 12.22 15.04 6.14
CA ARG A 127 12.10 16.12 7.13
C ARG A 127 12.91 17.38 6.78
N ASP A 128 14.08 17.20 6.18
CA ASP A 128 14.99 18.31 5.86
C ASP A 128 14.82 18.78 4.39
N MET A 129 13.91 18.17 3.62
CA MET A 129 13.58 18.56 2.24
C MET A 129 12.74 19.84 2.23
N ASP A 130 13.12 20.81 1.41
CA ASP A 130 12.33 22.03 1.19
C ASP A 130 11.15 21.78 0.24
N ASP A 131 10.14 22.63 0.33
CA ASP A 131 8.88 22.51 -0.43
C ASP A 131 9.12 22.46 -1.95
N ALA A 132 10.04 23.27 -2.48
CA ALA A 132 10.30 23.30 -3.93
C ALA A 132 10.98 22.02 -4.42
N THR A 133 11.86 21.43 -3.61
CA THR A 133 12.46 20.12 -3.87
C THR A 133 11.41 19.01 -3.77
N TYR A 134 10.51 19.08 -2.80
CA TYR A 134 9.42 18.14 -2.65
C TYR A 134 8.45 18.18 -3.84
N GLU A 135 8.02 19.36 -4.27
CA GLU A 135 7.13 19.54 -5.43
C GLU A 135 7.73 18.95 -6.71
N ARG A 136 9.03 19.18 -6.92
CA ARG A 136 9.77 18.58 -8.04
C ARG A 136 9.75 17.06 -7.95
N HIS A 137 9.98 16.49 -6.77
CA HIS A 137 9.95 15.04 -6.56
C HIS A 137 8.57 14.45 -6.87
N VAL A 138 7.49 15.10 -6.42
CA VAL A 138 6.12 14.70 -6.71
C VAL A 138 5.84 14.76 -8.22
N SER A 139 6.23 15.85 -8.89
CA SER A 139 6.03 15.99 -10.34
C SER A 139 6.77 14.90 -11.11
N GLU A 140 8.05 14.68 -10.81
CA GLU A 140 8.85 13.64 -11.48
C GLU A 140 8.27 12.23 -11.25
N HIS A 141 7.74 11.97 -10.05
CA HIS A 141 7.09 10.70 -9.76
C HIS A 141 5.79 10.54 -10.55
N GLN A 142 4.98 11.59 -10.64
CA GLN A 142 3.74 11.60 -11.41
C GLN A 142 4.01 11.40 -12.91
N ASP A 143 5.06 12.03 -13.45
CA ASP A 143 5.46 11.87 -14.84
C ASP A 143 5.88 10.44 -15.16
N LYS A 144 6.62 9.79 -14.25
CA LYS A 144 6.99 8.37 -14.39
C LYS A 144 5.75 7.46 -14.41
N LEU A 145 4.81 7.68 -13.50
CA LEU A 145 3.56 6.92 -13.46
C LEU A 145 2.73 7.12 -14.72
N ASN A 146 2.62 8.36 -15.20
CA ASN A 146 1.90 8.67 -16.44
C ASN A 146 2.60 8.02 -17.65
N ALA A 147 3.92 8.11 -17.74
CA ALA A 147 4.67 7.49 -18.83
C ALA A 147 4.52 5.95 -18.84
N PHE A 148 4.46 5.32 -17.67
CA PHE A 148 4.35 3.87 -17.55
C PHE A 148 2.92 3.35 -17.78
N TYR A 149 1.89 4.05 -17.30
CA TYR A 149 0.50 3.57 -17.34
C TYR A 149 -0.39 4.26 -18.39
N ARG A 150 0.02 5.41 -18.95
CA ARG A 150 -0.71 6.13 -20.01
C ARG A 150 0.03 6.13 -21.35
N GLY A 151 1.32 5.81 -21.37
CA GLY A 151 2.10 5.62 -22.61
C GLY A 151 1.81 4.27 -23.23
#